data_AF-A0A965YZF2-F1
#
_entry.id   AF-A0A965YZF2-F1
#
_cell.length_a   1.000
_cell.length_b   1.000
_cell.length_c   1.000
_cell.angle_alpha   90.00
_cell.angle_beta   90.00
_cell.angle_gamma   90.00
#
_symmetry.space_group_name_H-M   'P 1'
#
loop_
_entity.id
_entity.type
_entity.pdbx_description
1 polymer ?
#
loop_
_entity_poly.entity_id
_entity_poly.type
_entity_poly.pdbx_seq_one_letter_code
_entity_poly.pdbx_strand_id
1 'polypeptide(L)'
;VVKDAAPLPPVEVSVRKEKVEPVYPTDAAGLKQYSVVIASLSVKLNAESLKTRMENEGHKVILAENEQGMYRVIIASYDDKAQAAAKREELYSQYSAKGNTDYLRRTYGVPFNDLWILERQY
;
A
#
# COMPACT_ATOMS: atom_id res chain seq x y z
N VAL A 1 25.10 -5.56 15.59
CA VAL A 1 24.00 -6.23 16.32
C VAL A 1 22.77 -6.16 15.44
N VAL A 2 22.40 -7.26 14.80
CA VAL A 2 21.08 -7.43 14.19
C VAL A 2 20.10 -7.35 15.35
N LYS A 3 19.40 -6.23 15.45
CA LYS A 3 18.41 -5.98 16.51
C LYS A 3 17.19 -6.79 16.10
N ASP A 4 16.88 -7.83 16.87
CA ASP A 4 15.72 -8.70 16.65
C ASP A 4 14.49 -7.82 16.41
N ALA A 5 13.99 -7.85 15.17
CA ALA A 5 12.75 -7.20 14.82
C ALA A 5 11.63 -7.99 15.49
N ALA A 6 11.07 -7.46 16.57
CA ALA A 6 9.81 -7.98 17.09
C ALA A 6 8.76 -7.85 15.97
N PRO A 7 7.92 -8.88 15.74
CA PRO A 7 6.84 -8.80 14.76
C PRO A 7 6.01 -7.53 15.04
N LEU A 8 5.59 -6.84 13.98
CA LEU A 8 4.61 -5.78 14.14
C LEU A 8 3.37 -6.38 14.85
N PRO A 9 2.58 -5.58 15.60
CA PRO A 9 1.33 -6.11 16.14
C PRO A 9 0.45 -6.62 14.98
N PRO A 10 -0.26 -7.75 15.15
CA PRO A 10 -1.12 -8.29 14.10
C PRO A 10 -2.17 -7.26 13.72
N VAL A 11 -2.23 -6.94 12.43
CA VAL A 11 -3.16 -5.94 11.90
C VAL A 11 -4.31 -6.70 11.26
N GLU A 12 -5.52 -6.55 11.80
CA GLU A 12 -6.72 -7.08 11.17
C GLU A 12 -6.78 -6.65 9.69
N VAL A 13 -7.10 -7.58 8.78
CA VAL A 13 -7.24 -7.27 7.37
C VAL A 13 -8.50 -6.41 7.20
N SER A 14 -8.34 -5.09 7.22
CA SER A 14 -9.47 -4.20 6.92
C SER A 14 -9.70 -4.11 5.41
N VAL A 15 -10.96 -4.20 5.01
CA VAL A 15 -11.41 -3.99 3.63
C VAL A 15 -12.24 -2.71 3.63
N ARG A 16 -11.93 -1.78 2.73
CA ARG A 16 -12.68 -0.52 2.60
C ARG A 16 -13.18 -0.37 1.18
N LYS A 17 -14.46 -0.03 1.04
CA LYS A 17 -15.10 0.23 -0.24
C LYS A 17 -14.88 1.69 -0.60
N GLU A 18 -14.16 1.95 -1.69
CA GLU A 18 -13.91 3.31 -2.16
C GLU A 18 -14.07 3.39 -3.66
N LYS A 19 -14.73 4.46 -4.13
CA LYS A 19 -14.62 4.87 -5.53
C LYS A 19 -13.27 5.57 -5.70
N VAL A 20 -12.48 5.06 -6.63
CA VAL A 20 -11.15 5.59 -6.93
C VAL A 20 -10.89 5.63 -8.43
N GLU A 21 -10.14 6.65 -8.82
CA GLU A 21 -9.65 6.84 -10.18
C GLU A 21 -8.11 6.85 -10.19
N PRO A 22 -7.47 6.26 -11.21
CA PRO A 22 -6.02 6.31 -11.33
C PRO A 22 -5.57 7.76 -11.56
N VAL A 23 -4.56 8.20 -10.82
CA VAL A 23 -3.95 9.54 -10.99
C VAL A 23 -3.27 9.66 -12.35
N TYR A 24 -2.69 8.57 -12.85
CA TYR A 24 -2.06 8.51 -14.16
C TYR A 24 -2.85 7.59 -15.09
N PRO A 25 -3.25 8.06 -16.30
CA PRO A 25 -4.00 7.24 -17.24
C PRO A 25 -3.30 5.93 -17.64
N THR A 26 -1.96 5.91 -17.65
CA THR A 26 -1.15 4.72 -17.95
C THR A 26 -1.38 3.58 -16.96
N ASP A 27 -1.78 3.89 -15.73
CA ASP A 27 -1.96 2.92 -14.67
C ASP A 27 -3.40 2.35 -14.64
N ALA A 28 -4.31 2.90 -15.46
CA ALA A 28 -5.74 2.59 -15.43
C ALA A 28 -6.04 1.10 -15.68
N ALA A 29 -5.34 0.46 -16.61
CA ALA A 29 -5.53 -0.96 -16.92
C ALA A 29 -5.07 -1.89 -15.78
N GLY A 30 -4.16 -1.40 -14.93
CA GLY A 30 -3.62 -2.12 -13.78
C GLY A 30 -4.48 -2.00 -12.51
N LEU A 31 -5.42 -1.05 -12.45
CA LEU A 31 -6.26 -0.83 -11.28
C LEU A 31 -7.51 -1.73 -11.32
N LYS A 32 -7.45 -2.85 -10.60
CA LYS A 32 -8.45 -3.91 -10.51
C LYS A 32 -9.42 -3.73 -9.33
N GLN A 33 -10.28 -4.73 -9.11
CA GLN A 33 -11.34 -4.73 -8.09
C GLN A 33 -10.80 -4.66 -6.65
N TYR A 34 -9.74 -5.40 -6.32
CA TYR A 34 -9.18 -5.50 -4.98
C TYR A 34 -7.71 -5.06 -4.98
N SER A 35 -7.37 -4.00 -4.25
CA SER A 35 -6.04 -3.41 -4.24
C SER A 35 -5.41 -3.39 -2.86
N VAL A 36 -4.11 -3.69 -2.76
CA VAL A 36 -3.35 -3.58 -1.51
C VAL A 36 -2.83 -2.16 -1.37
N VAL A 37 -3.41 -1.40 -0.44
CA VAL A 37 -3.02 -0.03 -0.14
C VAL A 37 -1.99 -0.03 0.98
N ILE A 38 -0.82 0.57 0.73
CA ILE A 38 0.25 0.71 1.73
C ILE A 38 0.23 2.07 2.44
N ALA A 39 -0.45 3.06 1.85
CA ALA A 39 -0.56 4.41 2.40
C ALA A 39 -1.77 5.16 1.85
N SER A 40 -2.31 6.03 2.69
CA SER A 40 -3.38 6.97 2.39
C SER A 40 -2.88 8.37 2.69
N LEU A 41 -2.66 9.20 1.66
CA LEU A 41 -1.97 10.48 1.79
C LEU A 41 -2.83 11.62 1.21
N SER A 42 -2.88 12.77 1.88
CA SER A 42 -3.61 13.95 1.40
C SER A 42 -2.79 14.84 0.46
N VAL A 43 -1.47 14.61 0.38
CA VAL A 43 -0.56 15.43 -0.42
C VAL A 43 0.02 14.60 -1.55
N LYS A 44 -0.27 15.00 -2.79
CA LYS A 44 0.16 14.29 -4.02
C LYS A 44 1.66 14.05 -4.06
N LEU A 45 2.47 15.07 -3.78
CA LEU A 45 3.93 14.97 -3.80
C LEU A 45 4.47 13.91 -2.82
N ASN A 46 3.83 13.72 -1.67
CA ASN A 46 4.21 12.69 -0.72
C ASN A 46 3.85 11.29 -1.24
N ALA A 47 2.71 11.15 -1.93
CA ALA A 47 2.31 9.92 -2.57
C ALA A 47 3.24 9.55 -3.74
N GLU A 48 3.61 10.52 -4.58
CA GLU A 48 4.60 10.35 -5.65
C GLU A 48 5.97 9.96 -5.09
N SER A 49 6.42 10.60 -4.01
CA SER A 49 7.68 10.25 -3.34
C SER A 49 7.68 8.81 -2.81
N LEU A 50 6.56 8.35 -2.24
CA LEU A 50 6.44 6.97 -1.78
C LEU A 50 6.38 5.99 -2.98
N LYS A 51 5.65 6.34 -4.05
CA LYS A 51 5.64 5.56 -5.30
C LYS A 51 7.06 5.34 -5.82
N THR A 52 7.85 6.40 -5.99
CA THR A 52 9.23 6.29 -6.47
C THR A 52 10.10 5.41 -5.55
N ARG A 53 9.97 5.52 -4.23
CA ARG A 53 10.73 4.67 -3.29
C ARG A 53 10.39 3.19 -3.45
N MET A 54 9.11 2.87 -3.59
CA MET A 54 8.65 1.49 -3.77
C MET A 54 9.02 0.94 -5.16
N GLU A 55 8.98 1.77 -6.20
CA GLU A 55 9.46 1.42 -7.54
C GLU A 55 10.98 1.13 -7.55
N ASN A 56 11.77 1.88 -6.78
CA ASN A 56 13.19 1.60 -6.58
C ASN A 56 13.47 0.28 -5.83
N GLU A 57 12.52 -0.21 -5.03
CA GLU A 57 12.55 -1.55 -4.43
C GLU A 57 12.06 -2.64 -5.40
N GLY A 58 11.66 -2.27 -6.63
CA GLY A 58 11.22 -3.18 -7.68
C GLY A 58 9.71 -3.44 -7.70
N HIS A 59 8.92 -2.71 -6.92
CA HIS A 59 7.47 -2.84 -6.96
C HIS A 59 6.86 -2.04 -8.11
N LYS A 60 5.73 -2.50 -8.65
CA LYS A 60 4.88 -1.70 -9.53
C LYS A 60 3.84 -0.98 -8.67
N VAL A 61 3.80 0.34 -8.73
CA VAL A 61 2.91 1.14 -7.87
C VAL A 61 1.94 1.97 -8.70
N ILE A 62 0.66 1.87 -8.32
CA ILE A 62 -0.41 2.70 -8.85
C ILE A 62 -0.73 3.76 -7.81
N LEU A 63 -0.85 5.01 -8.26
CA LEU A 63 -1.51 6.05 -7.46
C LEU A 63 -2.96 6.16 -7.93
N ALA A 64 -3.88 6.05 -6.99
CA ALA A 64 -5.29 6.31 -7.22
C ALA A 64 -5.78 7.42 -6.29
N GLU A 65 -6.77 8.20 -6.69
CA GLU A 65 -7.39 9.25 -5.91
C GLU A 65 -8.85 8.88 -5.66
N ASN A 66 -9.32 9.06 -4.43
CA ASN A 66 -10.72 8.84 -4.08
C ASN A 66 -11.53 10.14 -4.16
N GLU A 67 -12.84 10.04 -3.96
CA GLU A 67 -13.77 11.19 -4.03
C GLU A 67 -13.49 12.30 -3.00
N GLN A 68 -12.66 12.03 -1.98
CA GLN A 68 -12.27 13.00 -0.95
C GLN A 68 -10.90 13.66 -1.24
N GLY A 69 -10.30 13.40 -2.40
CA GLY A 69 -8.98 13.92 -2.77
C GLY A 69 -7.82 13.22 -2.04
N MET A 70 -8.05 12.04 -1.48
CA MET A 70 -7.01 11.26 -0.82
C MET A 70 -6.33 10.30 -1.79
N TYR A 71 -5.01 10.35 -1.84
CA TYR A 71 -4.17 9.48 -2.65
C TYR A 71 -3.95 8.12 -1.97
N ARG A 72 -4.30 7.04 -2.67
CA ARG A 72 -4.03 5.65 -2.31
C ARG A 72 -2.78 5.20 -3.04
N VAL A 73 -1.75 4.86 -2.27
CA VAL A 73 -0.53 4.25 -2.81
C VAL A 73 -0.74 2.73 -2.84
N ILE A 74 -0.93 2.19 -4.04
CA ILE A 74 -1.32 0.80 -4.28
C ILE A 74 -0.13 0.04 -4.84
N ILE A 75 0.30 -1.02 -4.16
CA ILE A 75 1.51 -1.79 -4.55
C ILE A 75 1.16 -3.09 -5.30
N ALA A 76 -0.11 -3.50 -5.25
CA ALA A 76 -0.64 -4.64 -5.98
C ALA A 76 -2.17 -4.50 -6.15
N SER A 77 -2.69 -5.01 -7.25
CA SER A 77 -4.12 -4.96 -7.57
C SER A 77 -4.54 -6.24 -8.29
N TYR A 78 -5.67 -6.81 -7.88
CA TYR A 78 -6.18 -8.13 -8.28
C TYR A 78 -7.69 -8.08 -8.52
N ASP A 79 -8.19 -9.01 -9.33
CA ASP A 79 -9.63 -9.20 -9.50
C ASP A 79 -10.23 -10.02 -8.34
N ASP A 80 -9.40 -10.77 -7.60
CA ASP A 80 -9.80 -11.62 -6.47
C ASP A 80 -9.33 -11.06 -5.11
N LYS A 81 -10.22 -11.12 -4.12
CA LYS A 81 -9.98 -10.62 -2.76
C LYS A 81 -8.96 -11.47 -2.01
N ALA A 82 -8.96 -12.79 -2.19
CA ALA A 82 -8.03 -13.68 -1.48
C ALA A 82 -6.59 -13.46 -1.96
N GLN A 83 -6.39 -13.20 -3.26
CA GLN A 83 -5.08 -12.80 -3.79
C GLN A 83 -4.58 -11.49 -3.18
N ALA A 84 -5.44 -10.47 -3.07
CA ALA A 84 -5.09 -9.21 -2.42
C ALA A 84 -4.74 -9.41 -0.93
N ALA A 85 -5.51 -10.25 -0.21
CA ALA A 85 -5.24 -10.56 1.19
C ALA A 85 -3.92 -11.30 1.38
N ALA A 86 -3.64 -12.31 0.54
CA ALA A 86 -2.37 -13.04 0.56
C ALA A 86 -1.18 -12.11 0.28
N LYS A 87 -1.31 -11.21 -0.72
CA LYS A 87 -0.23 -10.26 -1.03
C LYS A 87 -0.01 -9.25 0.09
N ARG A 88 -1.08 -8.78 0.73
CA ARG A 88 -1.00 -7.88 1.89
C ARG A 88 -0.25 -8.54 3.06
N GLU A 89 -0.51 -9.82 3.32
CA GLU A 89 0.21 -10.58 4.34
C GLU A 89 1.69 -10.78 3.98
N GLU A 90 1.99 -11.11 2.73
CA GLU A 90 3.36 -11.21 2.22
C GLU A 90 4.15 -9.91 2.44
N LEU A 91 3.55 -8.76 2.08
CA LEU A 91 4.16 -7.44 2.27
C LEU A 91 4.34 -7.12 3.76
N TYR A 92 3.32 -7.38 4.58
CA TYR A 92 3.41 -7.18 6.01
C TYR A 92 4.58 -7.98 6.62
N SER A 93 4.71 -9.26 6.27
CA SER A 93 5.84 -10.09 6.71
C SER A 93 7.18 -9.58 6.18
N GLN A 94 7.25 -9.22 4.90
CA GLN A 94 8.46 -8.71 4.25
C GLN A 94 8.99 -7.44 4.94
N TYR A 95 8.12 -6.46 5.17
CA TYR A 95 8.54 -5.19 5.79
C TYR A 95 8.71 -5.30 7.30
N SER A 96 7.95 -6.15 8.00
CA SER A 96 8.19 -6.47 9.42
C SER A 96 9.60 -7.04 9.63
N ALA A 97 10.07 -7.89 8.71
CA ALA A 97 11.42 -8.46 8.78
C ALA A 97 12.54 -7.42 8.56
N LYS A 98 12.25 -6.27 7.93
CA LYS A 98 13.22 -5.19 7.71
C LYS A 98 13.48 -4.34 8.96
N GLY A 99 12.52 -4.27 9.89
CA GLY A 99 12.70 -3.55 11.14
C GLY A 99 11.39 -3.10 11.79
N ASN A 100 11.51 -2.48 12.96
CA ASN A 100 10.36 -1.97 13.70
C ASN A 100 9.70 -0.75 13.01
N THR A 101 8.53 -0.35 13.51
CA THR A 101 7.74 0.74 12.93
C THR A 101 8.50 2.06 12.80
N ASP A 102 9.37 2.39 13.76
CA ASP A 102 10.16 3.64 13.72
C ASP A 102 11.21 3.61 12.61
N TYR A 103 11.88 2.47 12.43
CA TYR A 103 12.79 2.27 11.32
C TYR A 103 12.05 2.40 9.98
N LEU A 104 10.92 1.72 9.83
CA LEU A 104 10.14 1.75 8.59
C LEU A 104 9.61 3.16 8.26
N ARG A 105 9.13 3.92 9.25
CA ARG A 105 8.72 5.31 9.06
C ARG A 105 9.87 6.20 8.60
N ARG A 106 11.07 6.06 9.19
CA ARG A 106 12.24 6.86 8.79
C ARG A 106 12.72 6.51 7.38
N THR A 107 12.70 5.23 7.01
CA THR A 107 13.21 4.75 5.72
C THR A 107 12.22 5.01 4.58
N TYR A 108 10.95 4.68 4.79
CA TYR A 108 9.94 4.68 3.73
C TYR A 108 8.92 5.81 3.85
N GLY A 109 8.77 6.41 5.04
CA GLY A 109 7.70 7.36 5.34
C GLY A 109 6.39 6.71 5.79
N VAL A 110 6.35 5.37 5.84
CA VAL A 110 5.16 4.60 6.23
C VAL A 110 5.54 3.42 7.14
N PRO A 111 4.64 3.03 8.05
CA PRO A 111 4.95 2.05 9.09
C PRO A 111 4.75 0.58 8.67
N PHE A 112 4.10 0.33 7.53
CA PHE A 112 3.66 -0.99 7.07
C PHE A 112 2.86 -1.84 8.09
N ASN A 113 2.25 -1.19 9.09
CA ASN A 113 1.32 -1.83 10.03
C ASN A 113 -0.13 -1.31 9.87
N ASP A 114 -0.44 -0.66 8.76
CA ASP A 114 -1.79 -0.17 8.43
C ASP A 114 -2.12 -0.45 6.96
N LEU A 115 -1.68 -1.62 6.46
CA LEU A 115 -2.04 -2.09 5.12
C LEU A 115 -3.49 -2.55 5.13
N TRP A 116 -4.24 -2.15 4.12
CA TRP A 116 -5.64 -2.50 3.95
C TRP A 116 -5.96 -2.82 2.50
N ILE A 117 -7.09 -3.51 2.29
CA ILE A 117 -7.58 -3.87 0.96
C ILE A 117 -8.63 -2.87 0.54
N LEU A 118 -8.40 -2.18 -0.57
CA LEU A 118 -9.40 -1.39 -1.25
C LEU A 118 -10.26 -2.30 -2.10
N GLU A 119 -11.58 -2.23 -1.92
CA GLU A 119 -12.58 -2.80 -2.81
C GLU A 119 -13.17 -1.68 -3.68
N ARG A 120 -12.80 -1.65 -4.95
CA ARG A 120 -13.11 -0.56 -5.87
C ARG A 120 -14.61 -0.49 -6.13
N GLN A 121 -15.16 0.70 -5.99
CA GLN A 121 -16.53 1.04 -6.40
C GLN A 121 -16.48 1.84 -7.72
N TYR A 122 -17.56 1.83 -8.49
CA TYR A 122 -17.71 2.49 -9.78
C TYR A 122 -18.76 3.59 -9.73
#